data_AF-A0A6N7M8G2-F1
#
_entry.id   AF-A0A6N7M8G2-F1
#
_cell.length_a   1.000
_cell.length_b   1.000
_cell.length_c   1.000
_cell.angle_alpha   90.00
_cell.angle_beta   90.00
_cell.angle_gamma   90.00
#
_symmetry.space_group_name_H-M   'P 1'
#
loop_
_entity.id
_entity.type
_entity.pdbx_description
1 polymer ?
#
loop_
_entity_poly.entity_id
_entity_poly.type
_entity_poly.pdbx_seq_one_letter_code
_entity_poly.pdbx_strand_id
1 'polypeptide(L)'
;PGNIHSTTLTNMVDSDFQKSFGLNKIKSLPLICKECPYLKLCYGGCPSNRLRKTPSGETGLNWVCEGYKMFYSHTESIFTAISECVKRRVPVTEYKLFLANRDETS
;
A
#
# COMPACT_ATOMS: atom_id res chain seq x y z
N PRO A 1 10.08 5.53 21.91
CA PRO A 1 10.24 4.33 22.76
C PRO A 1 9.86 4.68 24.19
N GLY A 2 9.58 3.69 25.02
CA GLY A 2 9.21 3.89 26.42
C GLY A 2 9.16 2.57 27.17
N ASN A 3 8.82 2.64 28.45
CA ASN A 3 8.61 1.48 29.31
C ASN A 3 7.19 1.58 29.88
N ILE A 4 6.41 0.51 29.73
CA ILE A 4 4.99 0.49 30.13
C ILE A 4 4.78 0.68 31.64
N HIS A 5 5.78 0.38 32.47
CA HIS A 5 5.72 0.59 33.91
C HIS A 5 5.91 2.06 34.32
N SER A 6 6.48 2.90 33.45
CA SER A 6 6.84 4.28 33.76
C SER A 6 6.25 5.32 32.80
N THR A 7 5.68 4.89 31.68
CA THR A 7 5.12 5.78 30.65
C THR A 7 3.74 5.28 30.26
N THR A 8 2.75 6.18 30.22
CA THR A 8 1.41 5.84 29.73
C THR A 8 1.45 5.48 28.24
N LEU A 9 0.54 4.60 27.80
CA LEU A 9 0.43 4.23 26.39
C LEU A 9 0.23 5.45 25.49
N THR A 10 -0.64 6.39 25.90
CA THR A 10 -0.88 7.64 25.16
C THR A 10 0.42 8.42 24.95
N ASN A 11 1.21 8.64 26.00
CA ASN A 11 2.48 9.36 25.89
C ASN A 11 3.49 8.63 24.99
N MET A 12 3.49 7.29 24.99
CA MET A 12 4.37 6.52 24.09
C MET A 12 3.96 6.63 22.62
N VAL A 13 2.66 6.56 22.33
CA VAL A 13 2.11 6.69 20.97
C VAL A 13 2.30 8.10 20.43
N ASP A 14 2.12 9.12 21.27
CA ASP A 14 2.24 10.53 20.89
C ASP A 14 3.69 11.05 20.93
N SER A 15 4.64 10.20 21.31
CA SER A 15 6.05 10.57 21.37
C SER A 15 6.62 10.98 20.01
N ASP A 16 7.57 11.92 20.01
CA ASP A 16 8.23 12.39 18.79
C ASP A 16 8.97 11.28 18.06
N PHE A 17 9.48 10.29 18.79
CA PHE A 17 10.04 9.09 18.20
C PHE A 17 9.00 8.35 17.36
N GLN A 18 7.80 8.10 17.91
CA GLN A 18 6.80 7.29 17.23
C GLN A 18 6.23 8.03 16.01
N LYS A 19 6.04 9.34 16.13
CA LYS A 19 5.72 10.24 15.01
C LYS A 19 6.78 10.18 13.91
N SER A 20 8.06 10.32 14.28
CA SER A 20 9.19 10.27 13.34
C SER A 20 9.29 8.91 12.65
N PHE A 21 9.17 7.83 13.41
CA PHE A 21 9.14 6.47 12.88
C PHE A 21 8.00 6.26 11.87
N GLY A 22 6.80 6.75 12.18
CA GLY A 22 5.65 6.72 11.28
C GLY A 22 5.89 7.50 9.99
N LEU A 23 6.33 8.76 10.11
CA LEU A 23 6.59 9.63 8.97
C LEU A 23 7.71 9.09 8.06
N ASN A 24 8.73 8.46 8.64
CA ASN A 24 9.82 7.86 7.89
C ASN A 24 9.34 6.77 6.92
N LYS A 25 8.21 6.09 7.19
CA LYS A 25 7.65 5.08 6.27
C LYS A 25 7.29 5.67 4.90
N ILE A 26 6.92 6.95 4.83
CA ILE A 26 6.57 7.63 3.58
C ILE A 26 7.75 8.46 3.08
N LYS A 27 8.46 9.17 3.97
CA LYS A 27 9.60 10.03 3.60
C LYS A 27 10.75 9.26 2.94
N SER A 28 11.00 8.02 3.38
CA SER A 28 12.07 7.15 2.87
C SER A 28 11.74 6.42 1.56
N LEU A 29 10.56 6.64 0.99
CA LEU A 29 10.20 5.98 -0.28
C LEU A 29 11.06 6.51 -1.43
N PRO A 30 11.61 5.62 -2.28
CA PRO A 30 12.33 6.04 -3.48
C PRO A 30 11.38 6.68 -4.50
N LEU A 31 11.92 7.43 -5.45
CA LEU A 31 11.14 8.18 -6.44
C LEU A 31 10.18 7.28 -7.22
N ILE A 32 10.64 6.10 -7.65
CA ILE A 32 9.80 5.11 -8.36
C ILE A 32 8.55 4.70 -7.57
N CYS A 33 8.61 4.69 -6.23
CA CYS A 33 7.44 4.41 -5.41
C CYS A 33 6.51 5.63 -5.33
N LYS A 34 7.07 6.84 -5.25
CA LYS A 34 6.31 8.10 -5.18
C LYS A 34 5.50 8.36 -6.45
N GLU A 35 6.02 7.92 -7.59
CA GLU A 35 5.38 8.05 -8.91
C GLU A 35 4.53 6.82 -9.31
N CYS A 36 4.54 5.76 -8.49
CA CYS A 36 3.84 4.52 -8.80
C CYS A 36 2.31 4.71 -8.70
N PRO A 37 1.51 4.27 -9.70
CA PRO A 37 0.04 4.35 -9.64
C PRO A 37 -0.55 3.55 -8.47
N TYR A 38 0.12 2.48 -8.04
CA TYR A 38 -0.33 1.62 -6.95
C TYR A 38 0.14 2.07 -5.55
N LEU A 39 0.77 3.25 -5.42
CA LEU A 39 1.30 3.72 -4.14
C LEU A 39 0.23 3.76 -3.04
N LYS A 40 -1.01 4.13 -3.38
CA LYS A 40 -2.13 4.18 -2.42
C LYS A 40 -2.60 2.80 -1.95
N LEU A 41 -2.25 1.73 -2.67
CA LEU A 41 -2.59 0.35 -2.29
C LEU A 41 -1.50 -0.27 -1.41
N CYS A 42 -0.22 0.00 -1.71
CA CYS A 42 0.89 -0.67 -1.03
C CYS A 42 1.65 0.20 -0.02
N TYR A 43 1.68 1.52 -0.20
CA TYR A 43 2.51 2.47 0.56
C TYR A 43 4.00 2.07 0.67
N GLY A 44 4.54 1.44 -0.38
CA GLY A 44 5.90 0.89 -0.42
C GLY A 44 6.10 -0.39 0.40
N GLY A 45 5.01 -1.03 0.83
CA GLY A 45 4.99 -2.25 1.62
C GLY A 45 5.64 -2.11 3.01
N CYS A 46 5.84 -3.23 3.68
CA CYS A 46 6.45 -3.27 5.00
C CYS A 46 7.89 -2.70 4.97
N PRO A 47 8.25 -1.74 5.84
CA PRO A 47 9.60 -1.19 5.90
C PRO A 47 10.71 -2.23 6.10
N SER A 48 10.47 -3.30 6.86
CA SER A 48 11.46 -4.39 7.06
C SER A 48 11.82 -5.11 5.76
N ASN A 49 10.95 -5.03 4.75
CA ASN A 49 11.07 -5.74 3.49
C ASN A 49 11.64 -4.83 2.38
N ARG A 50 12.05 -3.60 2.72
CA ARG A 50 12.60 -2.60 1.79
C ARG A 50 14.10 -2.77 1.60
N LEU A 51 14.49 -3.97 1.17
CA LEU A 51 15.88 -4.43 1.13
C LEU A 51 16.54 -4.27 -0.25
N ARG A 52 15.76 -4.01 -1.31
CA ARG A 52 16.28 -3.90 -2.68
C ARG A 52 16.62 -2.45 -3.04
N LYS A 53 17.53 -2.32 -3.99
CA LYS A 53 17.77 -1.07 -4.72
C LYS A 53 16.81 -0.94 -5.90
N THR A 54 16.47 0.28 -6.26
CA THR A 54 15.77 0.61 -7.51
C THR A 54 16.70 0.45 -8.71
N PRO A 55 16.17 0.43 -9.95
CA PRO A 55 17.00 0.53 -11.16
C PRO A 55 17.86 1.80 -11.21
N SER A 56 17.39 2.91 -10.62
CA SER A 56 18.14 4.18 -10.48
C SER A 56 19.22 4.13 -9.38
N GLY A 57 19.29 3.05 -8.59
CA GLY A 57 20.26 2.86 -7.51
C GLY A 57 19.82 3.34 -6.12
N GLU A 58 18.64 3.96 -5.99
CA GLU A 58 18.05 4.35 -4.71
C GLU A 58 17.76 3.12 -3.84
N THR A 59 17.93 3.23 -2.52
CA THR A 59 17.57 2.16 -1.58
C THR A 59 16.10 2.24 -1.17
N GLY A 60 15.60 1.21 -0.49
CA GLY A 60 14.26 1.25 0.11
C GLY A 60 13.16 0.68 -0.78
N LEU A 61 13.50 -0.03 -1.86
CA LEU A 61 12.51 -0.74 -2.67
C LEU A 61 12.11 -2.05 -1.99
N ASN A 62 10.80 -2.29 -1.88
CA ASN A 62 10.27 -3.53 -1.35
C ASN A 62 10.68 -4.72 -2.23
N TRP A 63 11.14 -5.82 -1.63
CA TRP A 63 11.66 -6.95 -2.41
C TRP A 63 10.61 -7.63 -3.31
N VAL A 64 9.32 -7.58 -2.93
CA VAL A 64 8.18 -8.08 -3.71
C VAL A 64 7.43 -6.99 -4.49
N CYS A 65 8.05 -5.82 -4.71
CA CYS A 65 7.41 -4.70 -5.42
C CYS A 65 6.81 -5.13 -6.77
N GLU A 66 7.53 -5.94 -7.55
CA GLU A 66 7.04 -6.41 -8.84
C GLU A 66 5.82 -7.34 -8.71
N GLY A 67 5.84 -8.23 -7.72
CA GLY A 67 4.70 -9.10 -7.42
C GLY A 67 3.44 -8.31 -7.05
N TYR A 68 3.60 -7.21 -6.30
CA TYR A 68 2.48 -6.32 -6.02
C TYR A 68 1.93 -5.66 -7.29
N LYS A 69 2.79 -5.14 -8.17
CA LYS A 69 2.34 -4.52 -9.43
C LYS A 69 1.57 -5.52 -10.29
N MET A 70 2.09 -6.73 -10.44
CA MET A 70 1.41 -7.81 -11.18
C MET A 70 0.04 -8.14 -10.58
N PHE A 71 -0.02 -8.30 -9.25
CA PHE A 71 -1.27 -8.60 -8.55
C PHE A 71 -2.32 -7.49 -8.73
N TYR A 72 -1.93 -6.23 -8.54
CA TYR A 72 -2.87 -5.12 -8.67
C TYR A 72 -3.34 -4.96 -10.12
N SER A 73 -2.43 -4.97 -11.09
CA SER A 73 -2.80 -4.92 -12.52
C SER A 73 -3.81 -6.01 -12.89
N HIS A 74 -3.62 -7.22 -12.38
CA HIS A 74 -4.55 -8.32 -12.64
C HIS A 74 -5.93 -8.13 -11.97
N THR A 75 -5.94 -7.67 -10.72
CA THR A 75 -7.13 -7.73 -9.85
C THR A 75 -7.89 -6.40 -9.67
N GLU A 76 -7.30 -5.27 -10.05
CA GLU A 76 -7.83 -3.92 -9.76
C GLU A 76 -9.26 -3.74 -10.28
N SER A 77 -9.56 -4.18 -11.51
CA SER A 77 -10.92 -4.05 -12.07
C SER A 77 -11.96 -4.86 -11.29
N ILE A 78 -11.58 -6.05 -10.80
CA ILE A 78 -12.46 -6.91 -10.01
C ILE A 78 -12.71 -6.29 -8.64
N PHE A 79 -11.67 -5.85 -7.94
CA PHE A 79 -11.83 -5.21 -6.63
C PHE A 79 -12.58 -3.87 -6.73
N THR A 80 -12.39 -3.11 -7.82
CA THR A 80 -13.17 -1.91 -8.08
C THR A 80 -14.65 -2.24 -8.25
N ALA A 81 -14.97 -3.28 -9.03
CA ALA A 81 -16.34 -3.73 -9.20
C ALA A 81 -16.99 -4.23 -7.91
N ILE A 82 -16.24 -4.98 -7.08
CA ILE A 82 -16.70 -5.41 -5.75
C ILE A 82 -16.94 -4.18 -4.85
N SER A 83 -16.07 -3.17 -4.90
CA SER A 83 -16.24 -1.92 -4.16
C SER A 83 -17.53 -1.20 -4.56
N GLU A 84 -17.88 -1.21 -5.84
CA GLU A 84 -19.17 -0.68 -6.32
C GLU A 84 -20.37 -1.46 -5.76
N CYS A 85 -20.30 -2.80 -5.68
CA CYS A 85 -21.33 -3.58 -5.01
C CYS A 85 -21.54 -3.13 -3.55
N VAL A 86 -20.45 -2.97 -2.79
CA VAL A 86 -20.50 -2.57 -1.37
C VAL A 86 -21.09 -1.17 -1.22
N LYS A 87 -20.65 -0.20 -2.03
CA LYS A 87 -21.19 1.18 -2.01
C LYS A 87 -22.69 1.22 -2.29
N ARG A 88 -23.15 0.37 -3.21
CA ARG A 88 -24.56 0.28 -3.63
C ARG A 88 -25.40 -0.67 -2.78
N ARG A 89 -24.78 -1.36 -1.82
CA ARG A 89 -25.41 -2.35 -0.92
C ARG A 89 -26.12 -3.49 -1.67
N VAL A 90 -25.50 -3.96 -2.76
CA VAL A 90 -25.95 -5.15 -3.49
C VAL A 90 -25.02 -6.34 -3.18
N PRO A 91 -25.46 -7.59 -3.37
CA PRO A 91 -24.59 -8.76 -3.16
C PRO A 91 -23.31 -8.67 -3.98
N VAL A 92 -22.16 -9.02 -3.37
CA VAL A 92 -20.85 -8.97 -4.05
C VAL A 92 -20.72 -10.00 -5.18
N THR A 93 -21.61 -11.00 -5.23
CA THR A 93 -21.74 -11.94 -6.35
C THR A 93 -22.10 -11.25 -7.66
N GLU A 94 -22.71 -10.06 -7.58
CA GLU A 94 -23.12 -9.24 -8.71
C GLU A 94 -21.98 -8.36 -9.27
N TYR A 95 -20.73 -8.52 -8.80
CA TYR A 95 -19.61 -7.66 -9.23
C TYR A 95 -19.43 -7.62 -10.75
N LYS A 96 -19.81 -8.68 -11.48
CA LYS A 96 -19.74 -8.72 -12.94
C LYS A 96 -20.54 -7.60 -13.61
N LEU A 97 -21.60 -7.09 -12.98
CA LEU A 97 -22.39 -5.95 -13.47
C LEU A 97 -21.61 -4.63 -13.46
N PHE A 98 -20.54 -4.54 -12.67
CA PHE A 98 -19.71 -3.35 -12.51
C PHE A 98 -18.29 -3.53 -13.04
N LEU A 99 -18.00 -4.66 -13.70
CA LEU A 99 -16.75 -4.80 -14.43
C LEU A 99 -16.81 -3.86 -15.64
N ALA A 100 -15.83 -2.96 -15.76
CA ALA A 100 -15.61 -2.28 -17.03
C ALA A 100 -15.32 -3.34 -18.10
N ASN A 101 -15.98 -3.25 -19.26
CA ASN A 101 -15.67 -4.08 -20.42
C ASN A 101 -14.17 -3.98 -20.68
N ARG A 102 -13.44 -5.06 -20.43
CA ARG A 102 -12.04 -5.17 -20.86
C ARG A 102 -12.10 -5.46 -22.35
N ASP A 103 -11.97 -4.42 -23.18
CA ASP A 103 -11.59 -4.64 -24.56
C ASP A 103 -10.26 -5.41 -24.56
N GLU A 104 -10.29 -6.55 -25.24
CA GLU A 104 -9.15 -7.41 -25.52
C GLU A 104 -8.04 -6.59 -26.17
N THR A 105 -6.91 -6.42 -25.49
CA THR A 105 -5.62 -6.19 -26.15
C THR A 105 -4.53 -6.78 -25.26
N SER A 106 -4.19 -8.04 -25.55
CA SER A 106 -2.81 -8.54 -25.41
C SER A 106 -1.98 -8.05 -26.58
#